data_AF-A0A9P8KJK6-F1
#
_entry.id   AF-A0A9P8KJK6-F1
#
_cell.length_a   1.000
_cell.length_b   1.000
_cell.length_c   1.000
_cell.angle_alpha   90.00
_cell.angle_beta   90.00
_cell.angle_gamma   90.00
#
_symmetry.space_group_name_H-M   'P 1'
#
loop_
_entity.id
_entity.type
_entity.pdbx_description
1 polymer ?
#
loop_
_entity_poly.entity_id
_entity_poly.type
_entity_poly.pdbx_seq_one_letter_code
_entity_poly.pdbx_strand_id
1 'polypeptide(L)'
;MFTPTPSLARALRRLALTTKQAGKDYYKGTGTGSMGRHTKFGGYTIDWSKVRTYVVPDLADFHLKPFVAENIDKPAKDHEFAGSLTGKMYLDAWKRQGDAI
;
A
#
# COMPACT_ATOMS: atom_id res chain seq x y z
N MET A 1 1.84 -35.59 -2.63
CA MET A 1 2.37 -34.78 -1.52
C MET A 1 3.88 -34.94 -1.56
N PHE A 2 4.65 -33.89 -1.84
CA PHE A 2 6.10 -34.00 -1.95
C PHE A 2 6.72 -34.04 -0.55
N THR A 3 7.24 -35.20 -0.14
CA THR A 3 8.00 -35.35 1.10
C THR A 3 9.48 -35.05 0.82
N PRO A 4 10.09 -34.10 1.54
CA PRO A 4 11.51 -33.79 1.36
C PRO A 4 12.40 -34.95 1.78
N THR A 5 13.59 -35.03 1.19
CA THR A 5 14.61 -36.02 1.58
C THR A 5 15.04 -35.82 3.05
N PRO A 6 15.52 -36.87 3.75
CA PRO A 6 15.84 -36.76 5.18
C PRO A 6 16.88 -35.68 5.55
N SER A 7 17.84 -35.41 4.67
CA SER A 7 18.82 -34.33 4.84
C SER A 7 18.17 -32.95 4.74
N LEU A 8 17.31 -32.75 3.74
CA LEU A 8 16.56 -31.52 3.54
C LEU A 8 15.51 -31.30 4.65
N ALA A 9 14.84 -32.36 5.09
CA ALA A 9 13.86 -32.30 6.18
C ALA A 9 14.46 -31.74 7.48
N ARG A 10 15.72 -32.10 7.80
CA ARG A 10 16.44 -31.54 8.95
C ARG A 10 16.66 -30.03 8.83
N ALA A 11 17.02 -29.54 7.65
CA ALA A 11 17.22 -28.12 7.40
C ALA A 11 15.87 -27.35 7.42
N LEU A 12 14.84 -27.88 6.77
CA LEU A 12 13.52 -27.25 6.66
C LEU A 12 12.81 -27.11 8.01
N ARG A 13 13.05 -28.01 8.98
CA ARG A 13 12.40 -27.99 10.31
C ARG A 13 12.68 -26.70 11.10
N ARG A 14 13.75 -25.96 10.77
CA ARG A 14 14.11 -24.70 11.43
C ARG A 14 13.56 -23.45 10.74
N LEU A 15 12.96 -23.60 9.56
CA LEU A 15 12.37 -22.48 8.84
C LEU A 15 11.04 -22.07 9.47
N ALA A 16 10.67 -20.81 9.30
CA ALA A 16 9.38 -20.32 9.76
C ALA A 16 8.23 -21.06 9.07
N LEU A 17 7.25 -21.51 9.85
CA LEU A 17 6.09 -22.21 9.33
C LEU A 17 5.27 -21.32 8.39
N THR A 18 4.82 -21.87 7.28
CA THR A 18 3.85 -21.27 6.36
C THR A 18 2.44 -21.80 6.65
N THR A 19 1.44 -21.20 6.01
CA THR A 19 0.03 -21.59 6.17
C THR A 19 -0.28 -23.03 5.72
N LYS A 20 0.65 -23.71 5.03
CA LYS A 20 0.44 -25.03 4.40
C LYS A 20 1.26 -26.16 5.02
N GLN A 21 2.01 -25.88 6.09
CA GLN A 21 2.98 -26.83 6.64
C GLN A 21 2.52 -27.57 7.89
N ALA A 22 1.45 -27.11 8.54
CA ALA A 22 0.93 -27.70 9.77
C ALA A 22 -0.52 -28.18 9.60
N GLY A 23 -0.99 -28.95 10.59
CA GLY A 23 -2.32 -29.57 10.58
C GLY A 23 -3.47 -28.60 10.86
N LYS A 24 -4.64 -29.17 11.18
CA LYS A 24 -5.92 -28.44 11.27
C LYS A 24 -5.94 -27.29 12.27
N ASP A 25 -5.18 -27.39 13.36
CA ASP A 25 -5.22 -26.41 14.47
C ASP A 25 -4.21 -25.26 14.31
N TYR A 26 -3.44 -25.25 13.22
CA TYR A 26 -2.49 -24.18 12.94
C TYR A 26 -3.08 -23.16 11.97
N TYR A 27 -3.44 -21.99 12.49
CA TYR A 27 -3.80 -20.84 11.70
C TYR A 27 -2.68 -19.80 11.68
N LYS A 28 -2.30 -19.34 10.49
CA LYS A 28 -1.36 -18.22 10.30
C LYS A 28 -1.97 -17.23 9.32
N GLY A 29 -2.09 -15.96 9.76
CA GLY A 29 -2.60 -14.87 8.94
C GLY A 29 -1.61 -14.41 7.86
N THR A 30 -2.10 -13.62 6.91
CA THR A 30 -1.34 -13.11 5.74
C THR A 30 -1.17 -11.59 5.74
N GLY A 31 -1.41 -10.92 6.87
CA GLY A 31 -1.25 -9.46 6.99
C GLY A 31 -2.43 -8.65 6.43
N THR A 32 -3.59 -9.27 6.19
CA THR A 32 -4.79 -8.58 5.68
C THR A 32 -5.45 -7.63 6.68
N GLY A 33 -5.01 -7.58 7.93
CA GLY A 33 -5.60 -6.76 9.00
C GLY A 33 -6.94 -7.30 9.52
N SER A 34 -7.42 -6.75 10.66
CA SER A 34 -8.72 -7.12 11.23
C SER A 34 -9.82 -6.18 10.73
N MET A 35 -10.85 -6.74 10.09
CA MET A 35 -12.01 -5.99 9.55
C MET A 35 -13.21 -6.02 10.50
N GLY A 36 -13.03 -6.47 11.74
CA GLY A 36 -14.15 -6.77 12.62
C GLY A 36 -13.74 -7.57 13.86
N ARG A 37 -14.63 -8.46 14.30
CA ARG A 37 -14.44 -9.27 15.52
C ARG A 37 -15.09 -10.66 15.41
N HIS A 38 -14.46 -11.67 16.01
CA HIS A 38 -15.07 -12.98 16.20
C HIS A 38 -16.21 -12.93 17.21
N THR A 39 -17.27 -13.71 16.96
CA THR A 39 -18.41 -13.89 17.85
C THR A 39 -18.18 -15.05 18.82
N LYS A 40 -18.98 -15.12 19.89
CA LYS A 40 -18.92 -16.21 20.89
C LYS A 40 -19.08 -17.61 20.25
N PHE A 41 -19.81 -17.71 19.15
CA PHE A 41 -20.15 -18.98 18.50
C PHE A 41 -19.34 -19.26 17.23
N GLY A 42 -18.16 -18.64 17.09
CA GLY A 42 -17.23 -18.90 15.98
C GLY A 42 -17.52 -18.14 14.67
N GLY A 43 -18.63 -17.40 14.59
CA GLY A 43 -18.88 -16.47 13.48
C GLY A 43 -17.97 -15.24 13.52
N TYR A 44 -18.08 -14.37 12.51
CA TYR A 44 -17.33 -13.11 12.41
C TYR A 44 -18.27 -11.96 12.03
N THR A 45 -18.20 -10.84 12.77
CA THR A 45 -18.98 -9.62 12.50
C THR A 45 -18.06 -8.54 11.96
N ILE A 46 -18.42 -7.97 10.82
CA ILE A 46 -17.67 -6.92 10.12
C ILE A 46 -17.92 -5.56 10.81
N ASP A 47 -16.85 -4.82 11.02
CA ASP A 47 -16.87 -3.41 11.45
C ASP A 47 -16.52 -2.54 10.25
N TRP A 48 -17.53 -1.89 9.66
CA TRP A 48 -17.38 -1.09 8.44
C TRP A 48 -16.43 0.10 8.61
N SER A 49 -16.19 0.58 9.84
CA SER A 49 -15.20 1.64 10.10
C SER A 49 -13.76 1.20 9.84
N LYS A 50 -13.50 -0.10 9.83
CA LYS A 50 -12.16 -0.70 9.59
C LYS A 50 -11.99 -1.21 8.16
N VAL A 51 -13.07 -1.24 7.39
CA VAL A 51 -13.03 -1.71 6.00
C VAL A 51 -12.37 -0.65 5.13
N ARG A 52 -11.27 -1.02 4.46
CA ARG A 52 -10.55 -0.12 3.55
C ARG A 52 -11.33 0.05 2.25
N THR A 53 -11.52 1.30 1.85
CA THR A 53 -12.09 1.68 0.55
C THR A 53 -11.06 2.41 -0.28
N TYR A 54 -11.06 2.20 -1.59
CA TYR A 54 -10.28 3.00 -2.53
C TYR A 54 -11.19 4.04 -3.16
N VAL A 55 -11.01 5.30 -2.79
CA VAL A 55 -11.80 6.41 -3.33
C VAL A 55 -11.22 6.77 -4.69
N VAL A 56 -12.00 6.54 -5.74
CA VAL A 56 -11.64 6.89 -7.10
C VAL A 56 -12.25 8.26 -7.41
N PRO A 57 -11.46 9.27 -7.82
CA PRO A 57 -12.01 10.56 -8.23
C PRO A 57 -12.77 10.40 -9.56
N ASP A 58 -13.58 11.40 -9.90
CA ASP A 58 -14.12 11.47 -11.26
C ASP A 58 -12.96 11.70 -12.25
N LEU A 59 -12.95 10.89 -13.31
CA LEU A 59 -11.93 10.90 -14.35
C LEU A 59 -12.49 11.32 -15.71
N ALA A 60 -13.77 11.73 -15.77
CA ALA A 60 -14.30 12.42 -16.95
C ALA A 60 -13.40 13.63 -17.27
N ASP A 61 -13.01 13.76 -18.54
CA ASP A 61 -12.14 14.83 -19.03
C ASP A 61 -10.73 14.90 -18.40
N PHE A 62 -10.25 13.83 -17.77
CA PHE A 62 -8.88 13.77 -17.24
C PHE A 62 -7.86 13.43 -18.33
N HIS A 63 -7.02 14.40 -18.70
CA HIS A 63 -6.10 14.26 -19.84
C HIS A 63 -4.70 13.72 -19.49
N LEU A 64 -4.32 13.66 -18.22
CA LEU A 64 -2.99 13.20 -17.82
C LEU A 64 -2.85 11.68 -18.03
N LYS A 65 -1.72 11.28 -18.61
CA LYS A 65 -1.39 9.89 -18.93
C LYS A 65 -0.19 9.42 -18.09
N PRO A 66 -0.01 8.10 -17.90
CA PRO A 66 1.16 7.55 -17.22
C PRO A 66 2.47 7.73 -17.99
N PHE A 67 2.42 8.24 -19.23
CA PHE A 67 3.56 8.49 -20.09
C PHE A 67 3.56 9.92 -20.62
N VAL A 68 4.76 10.43 -20.87
CA VAL A 68 5.01 11.73 -21.50
C VAL A 68 5.59 11.47 -22.90
N ALA A 69 5.36 12.37 -23.85
CA ALA A 69 5.94 12.26 -25.19
C ALA A 69 7.48 12.35 -25.13
N GLU A 70 8.16 11.55 -25.96
CA GLU A 70 9.62 11.43 -25.94
C GLU A 70 10.34 12.74 -26.33
N ASN A 71 9.68 13.60 -27.10
CA ASN A 71 10.19 14.89 -27.53
C ASN A 71 10.07 15.99 -26.45
N ILE A 72 9.56 15.68 -25.26
CA ILE A 72 9.50 16.63 -24.15
C ILE A 72 10.74 16.43 -23.28
N ASP A 73 11.58 17.47 -23.24
CA ASP A 73 12.79 17.46 -22.42
C ASP A 73 12.47 17.36 -20.93
N LYS A 74 13.30 16.61 -20.20
CA LYS A 74 13.18 16.48 -18.75
C LYS A 74 13.51 17.82 -18.09
N PRO A 75 12.72 18.29 -17.10
CA PRO A 75 13.03 19.53 -16.41
C PRO A 75 14.35 19.41 -15.64
N ALA A 76 15.09 20.52 -15.60
CA ALA A 76 16.36 20.60 -14.88
C ALA A 76 16.16 20.50 -13.35
N LYS A 77 17.19 20.04 -12.63
CA LYS A 77 17.14 19.82 -11.18
C LYS A 77 17.17 21.10 -10.34
N ASP A 78 17.34 22.24 -10.98
CA ASP A 78 17.49 23.59 -10.42
C ASP A 78 16.30 24.50 -10.80
N HIS A 79 15.10 23.93 -10.83
CA HIS A 79 13.86 24.69 -10.96
C HIS A 79 13.50 25.39 -9.64
N GLU A 80 12.69 26.45 -9.71
CA GLU A 80 12.34 27.31 -8.55
C GLU A 80 11.73 26.55 -7.35
N PHE A 81 11.24 25.32 -7.57
CA PHE A 81 10.66 24.43 -6.55
C PHE A 81 11.50 23.18 -6.27
N ALA A 82 12.73 23.10 -6.77
CA ALA A 82 13.58 21.90 -6.68
C ALA A 82 14.25 21.69 -5.32
N GLY A 83 14.05 22.62 -4.38
CA GLY A 83 14.57 22.57 -3.02
C GLY A 83 13.46 22.31 -2.00
N SER A 84 13.82 21.69 -0.88
CA SER A 84 12.96 21.38 0.28
C SER A 84 11.80 22.36 0.44
N LEU A 85 10.57 21.81 0.49
CA LEU A 85 9.33 22.54 0.68
C LEU A 85 9.35 23.34 1.99
N THR A 86 9.95 24.53 1.94
CA THR A 86 10.10 25.40 3.11
C THR A 86 8.82 26.21 3.27
N GLY A 87 8.37 26.42 4.52
CA GLY A 87 7.12 27.16 4.79
C GLY A 87 7.06 28.55 4.13
N LYS A 88 8.20 29.26 4.05
CA LYS A 88 8.30 30.53 3.33
C LYS A 88 8.05 30.39 1.82
N MET A 89 8.63 29.37 1.17
CA MET A 89 8.41 29.12 -0.26
C MET A 89 6.95 28.80 -0.56
N TYR A 90 6.31 28.01 0.31
CA TYR A 90 4.88 27.74 0.21
C TYR A 90 4.06 29.03 0.35
N LEU A 91 4.35 29.86 1.36
CA LEU A 91 3.64 31.13 1.58
C LEU A 91 3.83 32.10 0.40
N ASP A 92 5.04 32.19 -0.14
CA ASP A 92 5.35 33.04 -1.29
C ASP A 92 4.66 32.53 -2.57
N ALA A 93 4.60 31.21 -2.78
CA ALA A 93 3.85 30.61 -3.89
C ALA A 93 2.34 30.84 -3.75
N TRP A 94 1.80 30.68 -2.54
CA TRP A 94 0.40 30.96 -2.22
C TRP A 94 0.03 32.41 -2.50
N LYS A 95 0.84 33.37 -2.02
CA LYS A 95 0.65 34.81 -2.31
C LYS A 95 0.73 35.14 -3.80
N ARG A 96 1.56 34.43 -4.57
CA ARG A 96 1.72 34.63 -6.02
C ARG A 96 0.58 34.05 -6.86
N GLN A 97 0.09 32.86 -6.51
CA GLN A 97 -1.03 32.23 -7.21
C GLN A 97 -2.37 32.93 -6.95
N GLY A 98 -2.42 33.74 -5.88
CA GLY A 98 -3.54 34.61 -5.56
C GLY A 98 -4.47 33.98 -4.54
N ASP A 99 -4.88 34.80 -3.57
CA ASP A 99 -5.99 34.53 -2.66
C ASP A 99 -7.24 34.18 -3.48
N ALA A 100 -7.63 32.91 -3.44
CA ALA A 100 -9.00 32.52 -3.77
C ALA A 100 -9.87 32.63 -2.51
N ILE A 101 -9.96 33.85 -1.96
CA ILE A 101 -11.11 34.39 -1.20
C ILE A 101 -11.21 35.88 -1.54
#